data_AF-A0AA96HKV3-F1
#
_entry.id   AF-A0AA96HKV3-F1
#
_cell.length_a   1.000
_cell.length_b   1.000
_cell.length_c   1.000
_cell.angle_alpha   90.00
_cell.angle_beta   90.00
_cell.angle_gamma   90.00
#
_symmetry.space_group_name_H-M   'P 1'
#
loop_
_entity.id
_entity.type
_entity.pdbx_description
1 polymer ?
#
loop_
_entity_poly.entity_id
_entity_poly.type
_entity_poly.pdbx_seq_one_letter_code
_entity_poly.pdbx_strand_id
1 'polypeptide(L)'
;MTLPSTRLLAPLIFILLVSACGGGGGSGSKALASNSSSSPSQQADLFDIQTYKSTSPYAADIPNCVRVEEVNNSCTLTTLPIIGKDSLGNTPTVSQIMDHVAVSHDWMAIRFEQILQALPTEMLYLFNAVTAIVIDADIRPAYYTGVTGAIYLDPAYLWLTVEEKRTINPKADYRSGFSNDLNFRVLSHYIKNGAPLRLSGSLTDSSTRTLDQVVPIFANLLLHELTHANDFLPPATHDSVAVNKPVSTAILENQANWLSSQLYQTSPLNSTLLKELGQVMFFGEQATNFQKALTPEQVGEAFETDHASDDYAYATEREDAAMLFEEAMMRYFFGYERDIAFTNASNSVYCSDYIIKWGARNRLGDQDVKARAQFIADAILPNINLDLFFQDYVIAESLPLNMTWCGLTSQNKNNSSTQQKTSPTKIDPSWQLRPYL
;
A
#
# COMPACT_ATOMS: atom_id res chain seq x y z
N MET A 1 -10.32 -77.17 -38.86
CA MET A 1 -9.32 -76.28 -39.48
C MET A 1 -9.65 -74.87 -39.02
N THR A 2 -8.98 -74.44 -37.94
CA THR A 2 -7.93 -73.39 -37.94
C THR A 2 -8.54 -72.00 -38.00
N LEU A 3 -8.94 -71.47 -36.85
CA LEU A 3 -8.20 -70.50 -36.01
C LEU A 3 -8.20 -69.08 -36.61
N PRO A 4 -8.83 -68.10 -35.94
CA PRO A 4 -8.86 -66.70 -36.35
C PRO A 4 -7.56 -65.98 -35.97
N SER A 5 -7.21 -64.98 -36.76
CA SER A 5 -6.02 -64.13 -36.58
C SER A 5 -6.07 -63.34 -35.28
N THR A 6 -5.05 -63.54 -34.45
CA THR A 6 -4.64 -62.67 -33.36
C THR A 6 -4.08 -61.35 -33.91
N ARG A 7 -4.64 -60.22 -33.49
CA ARG A 7 -3.89 -58.96 -33.31
C ARG A 7 -4.31 -58.32 -32.00
N LEU A 8 -3.29 -57.91 -31.26
CA LEU A 8 -3.28 -57.53 -29.85
C LEU A 8 -4.35 -56.48 -29.51
N LEU A 9 -5.13 -56.75 -28.47
CA LEU A 9 -5.71 -55.69 -27.66
C LEU A 9 -4.59 -55.03 -26.86
N ALA A 10 -4.27 -53.77 -27.16
CA ALA A 10 -3.60 -52.89 -26.23
C ALA A 10 -4.61 -52.52 -25.12
N PRO A 11 -4.24 -52.57 -23.82
CA PRO A 11 -5.12 -52.05 -22.79
C PRO A 11 -5.14 -50.53 -22.94
N LEU A 12 -6.31 -49.97 -23.26
CA LEU A 12 -6.60 -48.57 -23.01
C LEU A 12 -6.51 -48.38 -21.49
N ILE A 13 -5.37 -47.87 -21.01
CA ILE A 13 -5.27 -47.36 -19.65
C ILE A 13 -6.15 -46.11 -19.65
N PHE A 14 -7.37 -46.27 -19.12
CA PHE A 14 -8.22 -45.15 -18.74
C PHE A 14 -7.53 -44.49 -17.55
N ILE A 15 -6.69 -43.48 -17.83
CA ILE A 15 -6.21 -42.58 -16.79
C ILE A 15 -7.45 -41.80 -16.35
N LEU A 16 -8.09 -42.27 -15.29
CA LEU A 16 -8.94 -41.44 -14.46
C LEU A 16 -8.06 -40.26 -13.99
N LEU A 17 -8.19 -39.14 -14.68
CA LEU A 17 -7.86 -37.83 -14.14
C LEU A 17 -8.79 -37.63 -12.96
N VAL A 18 -8.35 -38.09 -11.80
CA VAL A 18 -8.86 -37.61 -10.52
C VAL A 18 -8.49 -36.14 -10.48
N SER A 19 -9.45 -35.29 -10.88
CA SER A 19 -9.49 -33.89 -10.50
C SER A 19 -9.48 -33.86 -8.98
N ALA A 20 -8.29 -33.75 -8.41
CA ALA A 20 -8.07 -33.48 -7.01
C ALA A 20 -8.58 -32.05 -6.77
N CYS A 21 -9.87 -31.94 -6.43
CA CYS A 21 -10.36 -30.87 -5.59
C CYS A 21 -9.65 -31.01 -4.23
N GLY A 22 -8.44 -30.47 -4.15
CA GLY A 22 -7.72 -30.27 -2.90
C GLY A 22 -8.31 -29.06 -2.19
N GLY A 23 -9.44 -29.27 -1.51
CA GLY A 23 -9.88 -28.37 -0.45
C GLY A 23 -8.86 -28.41 0.67
N GLY A 24 -8.12 -27.31 0.84
CA GLY A 24 -7.21 -27.10 1.97
C GLY A 24 -7.48 -25.73 2.55
N GLY A 25 -8.00 -25.68 3.78
CA GLY A 25 -8.34 -24.48 4.54
C GLY A 25 -7.14 -23.62 4.97
N GLY A 26 -6.16 -23.42 4.09
CA GLY A 26 -4.95 -22.62 4.32
C GLY A 26 -4.86 -21.33 3.50
N SER A 27 -5.84 -21.04 2.63
CA SER A 27 -5.88 -19.80 1.84
C SER A 27 -6.07 -18.57 2.73
N GLY A 28 -6.97 -18.66 3.71
CA GLY A 28 -7.31 -17.56 4.61
C GLY A 28 -6.14 -17.13 5.51
N SER A 29 -5.47 -18.08 6.18
CA SER A 29 -4.33 -17.77 7.06
C SER A 29 -3.16 -17.14 6.28
N LYS A 30 -2.96 -17.54 5.03
CA LYS A 30 -1.97 -16.88 4.16
C LYS A 30 -2.40 -15.47 3.80
N ALA A 31 -3.68 -15.20 3.51
CA ALA A 31 -4.17 -13.85 3.23
C ALA A 31 -4.06 -12.90 4.44
N LEU A 32 -4.25 -13.41 5.66
CA LEU A 32 -4.06 -12.61 6.90
C LEU A 32 -2.60 -12.24 7.17
N ALA A 33 -1.67 -13.11 6.74
CA ALA A 33 -0.23 -12.94 6.92
C ALA A 33 0.46 -12.34 5.68
N SER A 34 -0.13 -12.41 4.48
CA SER A 34 0.57 -12.08 3.22
C SER A 34 0.80 -10.58 2.99
N ASN A 35 0.22 -9.72 3.81
CA ASN A 35 0.60 -8.30 3.83
C ASN A 35 1.90 -8.06 4.61
N SER A 36 2.38 -9.04 5.39
CA SER A 36 3.77 -9.06 5.83
C SER A 36 4.61 -9.74 4.74
N SER A 37 5.08 -8.94 3.80
CA SER A 37 6.08 -9.32 2.80
C SER A 37 7.45 -9.70 3.43
N SER A 38 7.53 -9.70 4.77
CA SER A 38 8.71 -10.03 5.57
C SER A 38 8.88 -11.55 5.77
N SER A 39 10.04 -12.06 5.38
CA SER A 39 10.58 -13.35 5.84
C SER A 39 10.61 -13.40 7.39
N PRO A 40 10.49 -14.58 8.06
CA PRO A 40 10.54 -14.73 9.53
C PRO A 40 11.79 -14.17 10.24
N SER A 41 12.80 -13.72 9.49
CA SER A 41 14.01 -13.07 10.01
C SER A 41 13.97 -11.53 9.96
N GLN A 42 12.82 -10.95 9.61
CA GLN A 42 12.68 -9.54 9.22
C GLN A 42 11.52 -8.80 9.89
N GLN A 43 10.85 -9.44 10.86
CA GLN A 43 9.82 -8.79 11.66
C GLN A 43 10.47 -7.75 12.59
N ALA A 44 9.84 -6.58 12.73
CA ALA A 44 10.31 -5.54 13.64
C ALA A 44 10.42 -6.09 15.06
N ASP A 45 11.49 -5.74 15.77
CA ASP A 45 11.61 -6.04 17.18
C ASP A 45 10.68 -5.10 17.94
N LEU A 46 9.57 -5.62 18.45
CA LEU A 46 8.59 -4.82 19.18
C LEU A 46 8.76 -4.96 20.71
N PHE A 47 9.89 -5.45 21.23
CA PHE A 47 10.05 -5.66 22.68
C PHE A 47 9.99 -4.37 23.49
N ASP A 48 10.35 -3.22 22.90
CA ASP A 48 10.39 -1.91 23.56
C ASP A 48 9.10 -1.09 23.40
N ILE A 49 8.10 -1.57 22.65
CA ILE A 49 6.82 -0.86 22.54
C ILE A 49 6.09 -0.82 23.89
N GLN A 50 5.44 0.31 24.13
CA GLN A 50 4.56 0.53 25.26
C GLN A 50 3.29 1.26 24.81
N THR A 51 2.17 1.04 25.51
CA THR A 51 0.98 1.85 25.28
C THR A 51 1.29 3.30 25.62
N TYR A 52 1.01 4.23 24.71
CA TYR A 52 1.29 5.64 24.93
C TYR A 52 0.43 6.23 26.06
N LYS A 53 -0.88 6.00 26.00
CA LYS A 53 -1.82 6.52 26.99
C LYS A 53 -2.03 5.51 28.11
N SER A 54 -1.32 5.70 29.22
CA SER A 54 -1.42 4.83 30.41
C SER A 54 -2.83 4.78 31.03
N THR A 55 -3.67 5.78 30.78
CA THR A 55 -5.07 5.82 31.21
C THR A 55 -6.03 5.20 30.19
N SER A 56 -5.53 4.69 29.06
CA SER A 56 -6.37 3.99 28.08
C SER A 56 -7.03 2.77 28.74
N PRO A 57 -8.31 2.48 28.43
CA PRO A 57 -8.94 1.23 28.87
C PRO A 57 -8.21 -0.02 28.38
N TYR A 58 -7.41 0.07 27.31
CA TYR A 58 -6.69 -1.04 26.69
C TYR A 58 -5.19 -1.05 27.02
N ALA A 59 -4.75 -0.19 27.95
CA ALA A 59 -3.32 0.04 28.18
C ALA A 59 -2.52 -1.22 28.55
N ALA A 60 -3.14 -2.15 29.28
CA ALA A 60 -2.52 -3.42 29.66
C ALA A 60 -2.52 -4.47 28.54
N ASP A 61 -3.42 -4.34 27.56
CA ASP A 61 -3.70 -5.36 26.56
C ASP A 61 -2.96 -5.11 25.24
N ILE A 62 -2.87 -3.84 24.81
CA ILE A 62 -2.26 -3.46 23.52
C ILE A 62 -0.88 -4.13 23.31
N PRO A 63 0.10 -4.04 24.23
CA PRO A 63 1.43 -4.56 23.98
C PRO A 63 1.46 -6.09 23.86
N ASN A 64 0.50 -6.80 24.47
CA ASN A 64 0.40 -8.25 24.33
C ASN A 64 -0.27 -8.64 23.02
N CYS A 65 -1.31 -7.90 22.62
CA CYS A 65 -2.08 -8.20 21.41
C CYS A 65 -1.35 -7.88 20.12
N VAL A 66 -0.59 -6.77 20.07
CA VAL A 66 0.09 -6.35 18.83
C VAL A 66 1.43 -7.06 18.58
N ARG A 67 1.95 -7.80 19.56
CA ARG A 67 3.16 -8.64 19.40
C ARG A 67 2.86 -10.05 18.90
N VAL A 68 1.60 -10.39 18.71
CA VAL A 68 1.21 -11.71 18.22
C VAL A 68 1.59 -11.85 16.75
N GLU A 69 2.32 -12.91 16.43
CA GLU A 69 2.76 -13.20 15.05
C GLU A 69 1.90 -14.30 14.39
N GLU A 70 1.22 -15.12 15.19
CA GLU A 70 0.52 -16.31 14.73
C GLU A 70 -1.00 -16.17 14.88
N VAL A 71 -1.74 -16.61 13.85
CA VAL A 71 -3.22 -16.51 13.79
C VAL A 71 -3.91 -17.17 14.99
N ASN A 72 -3.34 -18.25 15.53
CA ASN A 72 -3.89 -19.00 16.67
C ASN A 72 -3.76 -18.25 18.01
N ASN A 73 -2.89 -17.25 18.07
CA ASN A 73 -2.61 -16.46 19.28
C ASN A 73 -3.29 -15.08 19.23
N SER A 74 -4.02 -14.75 18.16
CA SER A 74 -4.66 -13.45 17.99
C SER A 74 -5.59 -13.12 19.16
N CYS A 75 -5.51 -11.89 19.65
CA CYS A 75 -6.42 -11.41 20.70
C CYS A 75 -7.88 -11.41 20.26
N THR A 76 -8.77 -11.64 21.22
CA THR A 76 -10.20 -11.43 21.00
C THR A 76 -10.54 -9.95 20.94
N LEU A 77 -11.59 -9.61 20.19
CA LEU A 77 -12.11 -8.25 20.11
C LEU A 77 -12.79 -7.77 21.40
N THR A 78 -12.92 -8.64 22.41
CA THR A 78 -13.33 -8.27 23.78
C THR A 78 -12.13 -7.77 24.58
N THR A 79 -10.94 -8.25 24.27
CA THR A 79 -9.66 -7.83 24.87
C THR A 79 -9.18 -6.52 24.25
N LEU A 80 -9.17 -6.45 22.92
CA LEU A 80 -8.80 -5.25 22.18
C LEU A 80 -9.76 -5.09 20.99
N PRO A 81 -10.81 -4.27 21.11
CA PRO A 81 -11.79 -4.08 20.07
C PRO A 81 -11.21 -3.28 18.89
N ILE A 82 -11.87 -3.35 17.73
CA ILE A 82 -11.66 -2.33 16.69
C ILE A 82 -12.19 -0.99 17.19
N ILE A 83 -11.55 0.11 16.80
CA ILE A 83 -11.91 1.47 17.22
C ILE A 83 -13.38 1.80 16.88
N GLY A 84 -13.91 1.20 15.81
CA GLY A 84 -15.30 1.32 15.40
C GLY A 84 -16.33 0.93 16.47
N LYS A 85 -15.97 0.06 17.42
CA LYS A 85 -16.84 -0.30 18.54
C LYS A 85 -16.90 0.82 19.59
N ASP A 86 -15.81 1.53 19.81
CA ASP A 86 -15.74 2.63 20.77
C ASP A 86 -16.39 3.90 20.23
N SER A 87 -16.29 4.12 18.92
CA SER A 87 -16.97 5.22 18.22
C SER A 87 -18.44 4.92 17.91
N LEU A 88 -18.94 3.72 18.23
CA LEU A 88 -20.29 3.26 17.90
C LEU A 88 -20.60 3.39 16.40
N GLY A 89 -19.61 3.08 15.55
CA GLY A 89 -19.70 3.19 14.09
C GLY A 89 -19.63 4.61 13.53
N ASN A 90 -19.45 5.63 14.38
CA ASN A 90 -19.27 7.01 13.94
C ASN A 90 -17.79 7.32 13.64
N THR A 91 -17.50 8.51 13.12
CA THR A 91 -16.10 8.99 13.03
C THR A 91 -15.50 9.07 14.44
N PRO A 92 -14.40 8.34 14.73
CA PRO A 92 -13.77 8.36 16.04
C PRO A 92 -13.12 9.73 16.30
N THR A 93 -13.12 10.13 17.57
CA THR A 93 -12.35 11.29 18.01
C THR A 93 -10.87 10.97 18.05
N VAL A 94 -10.01 11.99 17.98
CA VAL A 94 -8.56 11.82 18.17
C VAL A 94 -8.24 11.09 19.47
N SER A 95 -8.93 11.40 20.58
CA SER A 95 -8.70 10.70 21.85
C SER A 95 -9.00 9.21 21.76
N GLN A 96 -10.08 8.81 21.08
CA GLN A 96 -10.42 7.40 20.91
C GLN A 96 -9.36 6.68 20.07
N ILE A 97 -8.83 7.32 19.02
CA ILE A 97 -7.71 6.74 18.26
C ILE A 97 -6.46 6.62 19.16
N MET A 98 -6.14 7.66 19.94
CA MET A 98 -4.98 7.67 20.83
C MET A 98 -5.09 6.68 22.00
N ASP A 99 -6.29 6.22 22.36
CA ASP A 99 -6.48 5.13 23.32
C ASP A 99 -5.96 3.77 22.80
N HIS A 100 -5.71 3.64 21.49
CA HIS A 100 -5.25 2.43 20.82
C HIS A 100 -3.79 2.49 20.33
N VAL A 101 -3.03 3.51 20.75
CA VAL A 101 -1.66 3.75 20.25
C VAL A 101 -0.60 3.12 21.16
N ALA A 102 0.31 2.36 20.55
CA ALA A 102 1.55 1.90 21.17
C ALA A 102 2.77 2.42 20.39
N VAL A 103 3.82 2.80 21.13
CA VAL A 103 5.05 3.37 20.58
C VAL A 103 6.30 2.88 21.31
N SER A 104 7.45 2.83 20.65
CA SER A 104 8.74 2.71 21.37
C SER A 104 9.25 4.03 21.91
N HIS A 105 8.84 5.16 21.32
CA HIS A 105 9.25 6.50 21.76
C HIS A 105 8.05 7.43 21.86
N ASP A 106 7.90 8.13 22.99
CA ASP A 106 6.76 9.02 23.25
C ASP A 106 6.58 10.10 22.17
N TRP A 107 7.68 10.58 21.58
CA TRP A 107 7.63 11.58 20.51
C TRP A 107 6.82 11.11 19.30
N MET A 108 6.81 9.81 19.01
CA MET A 108 6.07 9.24 17.88
C MET A 108 4.57 9.42 18.06
N ALA A 109 4.06 9.15 19.26
CA ALA A 109 2.65 9.36 19.59
C ALA A 109 2.30 10.86 19.64
N ILE A 110 3.19 11.71 20.17
CA ILE A 110 3.00 13.16 20.15
C ILE A 110 2.85 13.68 18.71
N ARG A 111 3.72 13.23 17.78
CA ARG A 111 3.62 13.63 16.37
C ARG A 111 2.40 13.05 15.68
N PHE A 112 2.07 11.79 15.97
CA PHE A 112 0.87 11.16 15.44
C PHE A 112 -0.40 11.92 15.88
N GLU A 113 -0.53 12.25 17.17
CA GLU A 113 -1.66 13.04 17.69
C GLU A 113 -1.78 14.42 17.02
N GLN A 114 -0.65 15.12 16.85
CA GLN A 114 -0.62 16.41 16.15
C GLN A 114 -1.06 16.29 14.68
N ILE A 115 -0.69 15.20 14.01
CA ILE A 115 -1.14 14.94 12.64
C ILE A 115 -2.62 14.62 12.62
N LEU A 116 -3.13 13.75 13.50
CA LEU A 116 -4.57 13.46 13.59
C LEU A 116 -5.42 14.72 13.78
N GLN A 117 -4.93 15.69 14.55
CA GLN A 117 -5.57 16.99 14.74
C GLN A 117 -5.54 17.89 13.49
N ALA A 118 -4.57 17.68 12.59
CA ALA A 118 -4.39 18.44 11.36
C ALA A 118 -5.01 17.78 10.12
N LEU A 119 -5.35 16.48 10.19
CA LEU A 119 -6.02 15.75 9.12
C LEU A 119 -7.46 16.24 8.95
N PRO A 120 -8.04 16.13 7.73
CA PRO A 120 -9.48 16.20 7.54
C PRO A 120 -10.19 15.22 8.47
N THR A 121 -11.22 15.70 9.18
CA THR A 121 -11.97 14.90 10.16
C THR A 121 -12.52 13.61 9.56
N GLU A 122 -12.91 13.65 8.29
CA GLU A 122 -13.44 12.50 7.56
C GLU A 122 -12.43 11.36 7.45
N MET A 123 -11.13 11.65 7.36
CA MET A 123 -10.09 10.61 7.34
C MET A 123 -10.03 9.82 8.65
N LEU A 124 -10.45 10.40 9.78
CA LEU A 124 -10.47 9.69 11.05
C LEU A 124 -11.42 8.48 11.03
N TYR A 125 -12.43 8.50 10.16
CA TYR A 125 -13.38 7.39 9.99
C TYR A 125 -12.68 6.07 9.60
N LEU A 126 -11.57 6.16 8.86
CA LEU A 126 -10.80 5.01 8.39
C LEU A 126 -10.22 4.17 9.52
N PHE A 127 -9.98 4.78 10.69
CA PHE A 127 -9.44 4.06 11.86
C PHE A 127 -10.45 3.10 12.48
N ASN A 128 -11.74 3.17 12.14
CA ASN A 128 -12.74 2.28 12.73
C ASN A 128 -12.46 0.79 12.49
N ALA A 129 -11.72 0.45 11.43
CA ALA A 129 -11.39 -0.92 11.06
C ALA A 129 -10.15 -1.52 11.75
N VAL A 130 -9.39 -0.73 12.54
CA VAL A 130 -8.18 -1.23 13.23
C VAL A 130 -8.39 -1.44 14.72
N THR A 131 -7.65 -2.38 15.30
CA THR A 131 -7.60 -2.66 16.75
C THR A 131 -6.51 -1.84 17.45
N ALA A 132 -5.44 -1.49 16.75
CA ALA A 132 -4.33 -0.71 17.30
C ALA A 132 -3.54 0.01 16.21
N ILE A 133 -2.78 1.01 16.65
CA ILE A 133 -1.78 1.73 15.87
C ILE A 133 -0.45 1.56 16.57
N VAL A 134 0.52 0.94 15.90
CA VAL A 134 1.86 0.70 16.43
C VAL A 134 2.85 1.56 15.65
N ILE A 135 3.66 2.35 16.34
CA ILE A 135 4.70 3.17 15.72
C ILE A 135 6.02 2.87 16.40
N ASP A 136 6.98 2.36 15.65
CA ASP A 136 8.21 1.83 16.23
C ASP A 136 9.45 2.18 15.42
N ALA A 137 10.56 2.46 16.09
CA ALA A 137 11.84 2.80 15.46
C ALA A 137 12.36 1.73 14.48
N ASP A 138 11.97 0.47 14.66
CA ASP A 138 12.37 -0.69 13.86
C ASP A 138 11.34 -1.11 12.80
N ILE A 139 10.16 -0.48 12.75
CA ILE A 139 9.18 -0.74 11.68
C ILE A 139 9.64 -0.05 10.38
N ARG A 140 10.02 -0.88 9.40
CA ARG A 140 10.20 -0.50 7.99
C ARG A 140 10.18 -1.76 7.10
N PRO A 141 9.28 -1.87 6.12
CA PRO A 141 8.21 -0.92 5.75
C PRO A 141 7.06 -0.86 6.77
N ALA A 142 6.12 0.06 6.55
CA ALA A 142 4.84 0.04 7.25
C ALA A 142 3.95 -1.08 6.68
N TYR A 143 2.99 -1.55 7.47
CA TYR A 143 2.06 -2.60 7.04
C TYR A 143 0.82 -2.70 7.94
N TYR A 144 -0.24 -3.27 7.38
CA TYR A 144 -1.36 -3.84 8.12
C TYR A 144 -1.25 -5.38 8.20
N THR A 145 -1.70 -5.99 9.30
CA THR A 145 -1.93 -7.45 9.34
C THR A 145 -3.25 -7.82 9.98
N GLY A 146 -3.95 -8.77 9.36
CA GLY A 146 -5.18 -9.34 9.91
C GLY A 146 -4.95 -10.26 11.12
N VAL A 147 -3.69 -10.60 11.45
CA VAL A 147 -3.36 -11.37 12.66
C VAL A 147 -3.70 -10.56 13.91
N THR A 148 -3.34 -9.29 13.95
CA THR A 148 -3.61 -8.39 15.09
C THR A 148 -4.73 -7.40 14.80
N GLY A 149 -5.08 -7.21 13.53
CA GLY A 149 -6.02 -6.16 13.10
C GLY A 149 -5.44 -4.76 13.26
N ALA A 150 -4.12 -4.62 13.37
CA ALA A 150 -3.44 -3.37 13.64
C ALA A 150 -2.62 -2.89 12.42
N ILE A 151 -2.35 -1.59 12.40
CA ILE A 151 -1.38 -0.98 11.49
C ILE A 151 -0.06 -0.72 12.22
N TYR A 152 1.04 -0.94 11.52
CA TYR A 152 2.41 -0.82 11.98
C TYR A 152 3.10 0.22 11.10
N LEU A 153 3.50 1.36 11.68
CA LEU A 153 3.88 2.55 10.93
C LEU A 153 5.36 2.91 11.10
N ASP A 154 6.04 3.20 10.00
CA ASP A 154 7.44 3.66 10.00
C ASP A 154 7.51 5.13 10.49
N PRO A 155 8.23 5.42 11.60
CA PRO A 155 8.36 6.76 12.14
C PRO A 155 9.21 7.70 11.27
N ALA A 156 9.87 7.20 10.21
CA ALA A 156 10.55 8.02 9.22
C ALA A 156 9.60 9.07 8.58
N TYR A 157 8.31 8.78 8.57
CA TYR A 157 7.29 9.69 8.09
C TYR A 157 6.89 10.76 9.11
N LEU A 158 7.19 10.61 10.40
CA LEU A 158 6.67 11.45 11.48
C LEU A 158 7.64 12.51 12.01
N TRP A 159 8.94 12.22 12.01
CA TRP A 159 9.93 13.08 12.68
C TRP A 159 9.90 14.53 12.18
N LEU A 160 10.07 15.50 13.07
CA LEU A 160 10.21 16.92 12.73
C LEU A 160 11.62 17.42 13.02
N THR A 161 12.23 16.89 14.07
CA THR A 161 13.52 17.32 14.61
C THR A 161 14.64 16.31 14.32
N VAL A 162 15.88 16.78 14.43
CA VAL A 162 17.06 15.94 14.28
C VAL A 162 17.17 14.94 15.44
N GLU A 163 16.72 15.34 16.63
CA GLU A 163 16.71 14.50 17.84
C GLU A 163 15.79 13.30 17.66
N GLU A 164 14.58 13.52 17.15
CA GLU A 164 13.62 12.44 16.85
C GLU A 164 14.14 11.50 15.76
N LYS A 165 14.61 12.03 14.63
CA LYS A 165 15.01 11.17 13.52
C LYS A 165 16.24 10.31 13.82
N ARG A 166 17.08 10.74 14.76
CA ARG A 166 18.25 9.99 15.23
C ARG A 166 17.89 8.76 16.06
N THR A 167 16.65 8.64 16.54
CA THR A 167 16.18 7.44 17.24
C THR A 167 15.62 6.38 16.30
N ILE A 168 15.52 6.67 14.99
CA ILE A 168 14.92 5.76 13.99
C ILE A 168 16.00 4.86 13.40
N ASN A 169 15.69 3.57 13.22
CA ASN A 169 16.59 2.64 12.56
C ASN A 169 16.81 3.04 11.08
N PRO A 170 18.06 3.25 10.61
CA PRO A 170 18.34 3.65 9.23
C PRO A 170 18.42 2.46 8.26
N LYS A 171 18.06 1.23 8.67
CA LYS A 171 18.08 0.03 7.81
C LYS A 171 17.34 0.29 6.50
N ALA A 172 17.96 -0.14 5.39
CA ALA A 172 17.35 -0.03 4.08
C ALA A 172 16.17 -0.98 3.93
N ASP A 173 15.22 -0.61 3.07
CA ASP A 173 14.16 -1.50 2.62
C ASP A 173 14.78 -2.73 1.95
N TYR A 174 14.37 -3.93 2.37
CA TYR A 174 14.92 -5.20 1.89
C TYR A 174 14.62 -5.50 0.42
N ARG A 175 13.58 -4.87 -0.15
CA ARG A 175 13.19 -5.00 -1.57
C ARG A 175 14.06 -4.17 -2.50
N SER A 176 14.93 -3.33 -1.94
CA SER A 176 15.89 -2.53 -2.69
C SER A 176 16.69 -3.44 -3.64
N GLY A 177 16.46 -3.25 -4.94
CA GLY A 177 17.20 -3.93 -6.00
C GLY A 177 16.54 -5.16 -6.63
N PHE A 178 15.32 -5.53 -6.22
CA PHE A 178 14.56 -6.60 -6.87
C PHE A 178 14.41 -6.39 -8.39
N SER A 179 14.12 -5.17 -8.81
CA SER A 179 13.96 -4.80 -10.22
C SER A 179 15.27 -4.52 -10.98
N ASN A 180 16.45 -4.73 -10.36
CA ASN A 180 17.73 -4.30 -10.95
C ASN A 180 18.03 -4.95 -12.30
N ASP A 181 17.60 -6.20 -12.48
CA ASP A 181 17.79 -6.99 -13.69
C ASP A 181 16.85 -6.59 -14.84
N LEU A 182 15.80 -5.81 -14.57
CA LEU A 182 14.86 -5.34 -15.58
C LEU A 182 15.45 -4.15 -16.35
N ASN A 183 15.15 -4.07 -17.65
CA ASN A 183 15.64 -3.02 -18.55
C ASN A 183 14.80 -1.72 -18.49
N PHE A 184 13.97 -1.56 -17.47
CA PHE A 184 13.15 -0.38 -17.21
C PHE A 184 13.10 -0.04 -15.72
N ARG A 185 12.64 1.17 -15.40
CA ARG A 185 12.29 1.59 -14.02
C ARG A 185 10.93 2.27 -14.04
N VAL A 186 10.09 1.98 -13.05
CA VAL A 186 8.84 2.70 -12.84
C VAL A 186 9.11 3.83 -11.86
N LEU A 187 8.76 5.05 -12.26
CA LEU A 187 8.87 6.23 -11.41
C LEU A 187 7.50 6.82 -11.15
N SER A 188 7.27 7.27 -9.92
CA SER A 188 6.05 8.00 -9.58
C SER A 188 6.27 9.09 -8.53
N HIS A 189 5.39 10.09 -8.52
CA HIS A 189 5.33 11.08 -7.44
C HIS A 189 3.96 11.73 -7.37
N TYR A 190 3.64 12.25 -6.18
CA TYR A 190 2.55 13.20 -6.03
C TYR A 190 3.05 14.61 -6.30
N ILE A 191 2.27 15.45 -6.98
CA ILE A 191 2.59 16.84 -7.28
C ILE A 191 1.44 17.75 -6.89
N LYS A 192 1.76 18.89 -6.29
CA LYS A 192 0.81 19.97 -6.05
C LYS A 192 1.46 21.30 -6.34
N ASN A 193 0.76 22.17 -7.07
CA ASN A 193 1.25 23.51 -7.44
C ASN A 193 2.66 23.48 -8.05
N GLY A 194 2.93 22.46 -8.87
CA GLY A 194 4.21 22.32 -9.56
C GLY A 194 5.35 21.71 -8.75
N ALA A 195 5.14 21.39 -7.47
CA ALA A 195 6.15 20.83 -6.59
C ALA A 195 5.84 19.36 -6.24
N PRO A 196 6.81 18.43 -6.37
CA PRO A 196 6.61 17.06 -5.96
C PRO A 196 6.60 16.94 -4.43
N LEU A 197 5.70 16.11 -3.91
CA LEU A 197 5.72 15.63 -2.53
C LEU A 197 6.90 14.70 -2.35
N ARG A 198 7.76 15.01 -1.39
CA ARG A 198 8.90 14.16 -1.01
C ARG A 198 8.48 13.27 0.14
N LEU A 199 8.12 12.03 -0.17
CA LEU A 199 7.65 11.07 0.84
C LEU A 199 8.80 10.60 1.74
N SER A 200 10.03 10.60 1.23
CA SER A 200 11.20 10.22 2.02
C SER A 200 11.91 11.44 2.64
N GLY A 201 12.31 11.30 3.91
CA GLY A 201 13.18 12.23 4.61
C GLY A 201 14.52 11.58 4.95
N SER A 202 15.63 12.30 4.79
CA SER A 202 16.95 11.80 5.16
C SER A 202 17.05 11.61 6.68
N LEU A 203 17.34 10.38 7.10
CA LEU A 203 17.59 10.04 8.49
C LEU A 203 19.01 10.38 8.96
N THR A 204 19.93 10.69 8.04
CA THR A 204 21.36 10.80 8.35
C THR A 204 21.92 12.23 8.27
N ASP A 205 21.17 13.17 7.70
CA ASP A 205 21.59 14.57 7.61
C ASP A 205 21.11 15.42 8.81
N SER A 206 21.33 16.74 8.75
CA SER A 206 20.88 17.69 9.79
C SER A 206 19.61 18.47 9.42
N SER A 207 18.86 18.04 8.41
CA SER A 207 17.60 18.69 8.01
C SER A 207 16.49 18.48 9.05
N THR A 208 15.58 19.44 9.13
CA THR A 208 14.35 19.43 9.94
C THR A 208 13.12 19.48 9.03
N ARG A 209 11.95 19.10 9.54
CA ARG A 209 10.65 19.21 8.86
C ARG A 209 9.66 19.99 9.71
N THR A 210 8.66 20.59 9.07
CA THR A 210 7.50 21.19 9.77
C THR A 210 6.34 20.21 9.79
N LEU A 211 5.39 20.41 10.70
CA LEU A 211 4.17 19.61 10.76
C LEU A 211 3.41 19.66 9.42
N ASP A 212 3.24 20.86 8.85
CA ASP A 212 2.57 21.05 7.54
C ASP A 212 3.23 20.26 6.39
N GLN A 213 4.55 20.06 6.44
CA GLN A 213 5.26 19.24 5.45
C GLN A 213 4.96 17.75 5.64
N VAL A 214 4.89 17.31 6.90
CA VAL A 214 4.71 15.89 7.25
C VAL A 214 3.26 15.44 7.13
N VAL A 215 2.27 16.28 7.40
CA VAL A 215 0.84 15.91 7.33
C VAL A 215 0.47 15.20 6.02
N PRO A 216 0.72 15.75 4.82
CA PRO A 216 0.38 15.06 3.57
C PRO A 216 1.25 13.82 3.30
N ILE A 217 2.46 13.76 3.84
CA ILE A 217 3.37 12.62 3.71
C ILE A 217 2.84 11.44 4.54
N PHE A 218 2.44 11.70 5.78
CA PHE A 218 1.86 10.69 6.67
C PHE A 218 0.43 10.32 6.27
N ALA A 219 -0.36 11.27 5.76
CA ALA A 219 -1.68 11.00 5.22
C ALA A 219 -1.63 10.01 4.07
N ASN A 220 -0.66 10.13 3.16
CA ASN A 220 -0.46 9.16 2.08
C ASN A 220 -0.28 7.74 2.63
N LEU A 221 0.58 7.56 3.63
CA LEU A 221 0.80 6.28 4.28
C LEU A 221 -0.49 5.76 4.97
N LEU A 222 -1.18 6.62 5.73
CA LEU A 222 -2.42 6.22 6.41
C LEU A 222 -3.53 5.81 5.44
N LEU A 223 -3.70 6.54 4.33
CA LEU A 223 -4.69 6.21 3.31
C LEU A 223 -4.42 4.82 2.73
N HIS A 224 -3.15 4.47 2.53
CA HIS A 224 -2.75 3.14 2.08
C HIS A 224 -3.05 2.06 3.13
N GLU A 225 -2.43 2.16 4.31
CA GLU A 225 -2.49 1.10 5.33
C GLU A 225 -3.90 0.89 5.90
N LEU A 226 -4.66 1.98 6.04
CA LEU A 226 -6.05 1.88 6.48
C LEU A 226 -6.95 1.31 5.38
N THR A 227 -6.57 1.36 4.11
CA THR A 227 -7.31 0.64 3.07
C THR A 227 -7.25 -0.85 3.31
N HIS A 228 -6.09 -1.42 3.65
CA HIS A 228 -5.98 -2.84 3.98
C HIS A 228 -6.89 -3.23 5.16
N ALA A 229 -6.97 -2.40 6.19
CA ALA A 229 -7.89 -2.64 7.30
C ALA A 229 -9.37 -2.61 6.87
N ASN A 230 -9.76 -1.58 6.10
CA ASN A 230 -11.14 -1.41 5.63
C ASN A 230 -11.50 -2.36 4.47
N ASP A 231 -10.53 -2.95 3.78
CA ASP A 231 -10.74 -4.05 2.86
C ASP A 231 -11.24 -5.29 3.61
N PHE A 232 -10.55 -5.65 4.69
CA PHE A 232 -10.89 -6.83 5.48
C PHE A 232 -12.12 -6.67 6.37
N LEU A 233 -12.34 -5.47 6.92
CA LEU A 233 -13.49 -5.11 7.74
C LEU A 233 -14.08 -3.79 7.22
N PRO A 234 -14.80 -3.80 6.08
CA PRO A 234 -15.41 -2.59 5.55
C PRO A 234 -16.47 -2.04 6.50
N PRO A 235 -16.70 -0.73 6.50
CA PRO A 235 -17.63 -0.06 7.42
C PRO A 235 -19.00 -0.74 7.56
N ALA A 236 -19.56 -1.24 6.45
CA ALA A 236 -20.86 -1.90 6.44
C ALA A 236 -20.94 -3.21 7.28
N THR A 237 -19.80 -3.78 7.68
CA THR A 237 -19.75 -5.03 8.45
C THR A 237 -19.46 -4.82 9.93
N HIS A 238 -19.07 -3.61 10.36
CA HIS A 238 -18.61 -3.36 11.73
C HIS A 238 -19.62 -3.78 12.80
N ASP A 239 -20.91 -3.61 12.56
CA ASP A 239 -21.97 -4.01 13.49
C ASP A 239 -22.08 -5.53 13.67
N SER A 240 -21.81 -6.31 12.62
CA SER A 240 -21.92 -7.77 12.62
C SER A 240 -20.66 -8.48 13.11
N VAL A 241 -19.55 -7.75 13.26
CA VAL A 241 -18.30 -8.28 13.82
C VAL A 241 -18.50 -8.76 15.26
N ALA A 242 -18.34 -10.07 15.47
CA ALA A 242 -18.50 -10.73 16.76
C ALA A 242 -17.31 -10.46 17.69
N VAL A 243 -17.55 -9.72 18.77
CA VAL A 243 -16.48 -9.25 19.67
C VAL A 243 -15.84 -10.34 20.53
N ASN A 244 -16.52 -11.48 20.73
CA ASN A 244 -16.01 -12.58 21.54
C ASN A 244 -15.03 -13.50 20.80
N LYS A 245 -14.69 -13.19 19.55
CA LYS A 245 -13.79 -13.98 18.71
C LYS A 245 -12.43 -13.31 18.55
N PRO A 246 -11.36 -14.08 18.29
CA PRO A 246 -10.10 -13.52 17.79
C PRO A 246 -10.34 -12.63 16.57
N VAL A 247 -9.65 -11.49 16.49
CA VAL A 247 -9.79 -10.56 15.35
C VAL A 247 -9.49 -11.24 14.01
N SER A 248 -8.47 -12.10 13.97
CA SER A 248 -8.13 -12.91 12.81
C SER A 248 -9.27 -13.82 12.35
N THR A 249 -9.99 -14.42 13.30
CA THR A 249 -11.18 -15.23 13.01
C THR A 249 -12.32 -14.36 12.49
N ALA A 250 -12.56 -13.21 13.10
CA ALA A 250 -13.60 -12.28 12.65
C ALA A 250 -13.35 -11.79 11.21
N ILE A 251 -12.09 -11.47 10.86
CA ILE A 251 -11.70 -11.09 9.49
C ILE A 251 -11.93 -12.24 8.50
N LEU A 252 -11.53 -13.47 8.84
CA LEU A 252 -11.73 -14.63 7.97
C LEU A 252 -13.19 -14.96 7.74
N GLU A 253 -14.02 -14.85 8.77
CA GLU A 253 -15.46 -15.03 8.64
C GLU A 253 -16.10 -13.93 7.76
N ASN A 254 -15.45 -12.77 7.66
CA ASN A 254 -15.88 -11.66 6.82
C ASN A 254 -15.37 -11.73 5.36
N GLN A 255 -14.68 -12.80 4.94
CA GLN A 255 -14.03 -12.92 3.62
C GLN A 255 -14.92 -12.65 2.40
N ALA A 256 -16.23 -12.94 2.50
CA ALA A 256 -17.16 -12.67 1.41
C ALA A 256 -17.37 -11.16 1.16
N ASN A 257 -17.02 -10.32 2.13
CA ASN A 257 -17.16 -8.87 2.08
C ASN A 257 -15.83 -8.15 1.80
N TRP A 258 -14.72 -8.88 1.55
CA TRP A 258 -13.45 -8.23 1.23
C TRP A 258 -13.55 -7.47 -0.10
N LEU A 259 -13.26 -6.17 -0.04
CA LEU A 259 -13.43 -5.24 -1.14
C LEU A 259 -12.48 -5.56 -2.30
N SER A 260 -11.23 -5.93 -2.00
CA SER A 260 -10.22 -6.33 -2.97
C SER A 260 -10.67 -7.55 -3.77
N SER A 261 -11.24 -8.55 -3.08
CA SER A 261 -11.73 -9.77 -3.72
C SER A 261 -13.00 -9.52 -4.53
N GLN A 262 -13.87 -8.61 -4.09
CA GLN A 262 -15.03 -8.18 -4.89
C GLN A 262 -14.61 -7.38 -6.13
N LEU A 263 -13.66 -6.46 -5.99
CA LEU A 263 -13.08 -5.72 -7.10
C LEU A 263 -12.43 -6.67 -8.10
N TYR A 264 -11.59 -7.60 -7.64
CA TYR A 264 -10.96 -8.60 -8.50
C TYR A 264 -11.97 -9.46 -9.26
N GLN A 265 -13.08 -9.84 -8.63
CA GLN A 265 -14.12 -10.65 -9.28
C GLN A 265 -14.92 -9.87 -10.33
N THR A 266 -15.10 -8.56 -10.14
CA THR A 266 -15.98 -7.73 -10.98
C THR A 266 -15.23 -6.91 -12.03
N SER A 267 -14.00 -6.51 -11.75
CA SER A 267 -13.13 -5.70 -12.60
C SER A 267 -11.65 -6.05 -12.34
N PRO A 268 -11.18 -7.24 -12.79
CA PRO A 268 -9.81 -7.69 -12.58
C PRO A 268 -8.79 -6.94 -13.44
N LEU A 269 -7.57 -6.84 -12.93
CA LEU A 269 -6.37 -6.64 -13.75
C LEU A 269 -6.10 -7.89 -14.58
N ASN A 270 -5.95 -7.75 -15.89
CA ASN A 270 -5.91 -8.91 -16.81
C ASN A 270 -4.49 -9.22 -17.32
N SER A 271 -3.55 -8.29 -17.21
CA SER A 271 -2.21 -8.48 -17.77
C SER A 271 -1.39 -9.51 -16.98
N THR A 272 -1.26 -10.73 -17.54
CA THR A 272 -0.35 -11.75 -17.00
C THR A 272 1.08 -11.24 -16.96
N LEU A 273 1.51 -10.51 -17.99
CA LEU A 273 2.84 -9.92 -18.07
C LEU A 273 3.15 -9.03 -16.87
N LEU A 274 2.23 -8.12 -16.53
CA LEU A 274 2.43 -7.17 -15.44
C LEU A 274 2.34 -7.85 -14.07
N LYS A 275 1.48 -8.86 -13.91
CA LYS A 275 1.44 -9.70 -12.69
C LYS A 275 2.76 -10.44 -12.46
N GLU A 276 3.33 -11.05 -13.50
CA GLU A 276 4.63 -11.72 -13.42
C GLU A 276 5.78 -10.72 -13.16
N LEU A 277 5.73 -9.52 -13.76
CA LEU A 277 6.68 -8.46 -13.42
C LEU A 277 6.50 -7.97 -11.97
N GLY A 278 5.28 -7.92 -11.44
CA GLY A 278 5.01 -7.61 -10.04
C GLY A 278 5.67 -8.61 -9.08
N GLN A 279 5.70 -9.91 -9.42
CA GLN A 279 6.42 -10.91 -8.63
C GLN A 279 7.93 -10.65 -8.58
N VAL A 280 8.52 -10.22 -9.70
CA VAL A 280 9.93 -9.80 -9.72
C VAL A 280 10.11 -8.54 -8.87
N MET A 281 9.31 -7.50 -9.12
CA MET A 281 9.52 -6.16 -8.55
C MET A 281 9.26 -6.08 -7.05
N PHE A 282 8.32 -6.86 -6.52
CA PHE A 282 7.83 -6.70 -5.15
C PHE A 282 8.05 -7.92 -4.26
N PHE A 283 8.22 -9.11 -4.85
CA PHE A 283 8.45 -10.36 -4.09
C PHE A 283 9.84 -10.97 -4.33
N GLY A 284 10.66 -10.37 -5.19
CA GLY A 284 12.06 -10.78 -5.40
C GLY A 284 12.20 -12.06 -6.23
N GLU A 285 11.21 -12.43 -7.03
CA GLU A 285 11.36 -13.49 -8.01
C GLU A 285 12.45 -13.16 -9.03
N GLN A 286 13.17 -14.19 -9.51
CA GLN A 286 14.21 -13.99 -10.51
C GLN A 286 13.58 -13.68 -11.87
N ALA A 287 13.94 -12.53 -12.44
CA ALA A 287 13.51 -12.17 -13.79
C ALA A 287 13.94 -13.19 -14.85
N THR A 288 13.02 -13.60 -15.71
CA THR A 288 13.31 -14.44 -16.88
C THR A 288 14.04 -13.66 -17.97
N ASN A 289 14.70 -14.35 -18.90
CA ASN A 289 15.35 -13.70 -20.05
C ASN A 289 14.36 -12.89 -20.91
N PHE A 290 13.10 -13.32 -20.97
CA PHE A 290 12.04 -12.58 -21.64
C PHE A 290 11.75 -11.26 -20.92
N GLN A 291 11.52 -11.29 -19.60
CA GLN A 291 11.28 -10.08 -18.81
C GLN A 291 12.46 -9.11 -18.82
N LYS A 292 13.70 -9.62 -18.81
CA LYS A 292 14.91 -8.80 -18.93
C LYS A 292 15.03 -8.08 -20.29
N ALA A 293 14.43 -8.63 -21.34
CA ALA A 293 14.49 -8.08 -22.68
C ALA A 293 13.38 -7.05 -22.98
N LEU A 294 12.36 -6.93 -22.13
CA LEU A 294 11.26 -5.98 -22.32
C LEU A 294 11.77 -4.54 -22.30
N THR A 295 11.30 -3.72 -23.23
CA THR A 295 11.56 -2.28 -23.23
C THR A 295 10.55 -1.56 -22.34
N PRO A 296 10.89 -0.39 -21.76
CA PRO A 296 9.93 0.39 -21.00
C PRO A 296 8.69 0.79 -21.80
N GLU A 297 8.79 0.99 -23.12
CA GLU A 297 7.64 1.22 -24.00
C GLU A 297 6.70 0.01 -24.01
N GLN A 298 7.21 -1.22 -24.17
CA GLN A 298 6.39 -2.44 -24.18
C GLN A 298 5.66 -2.67 -22.86
N VAL A 299 6.32 -2.38 -21.74
CA VAL A 299 5.70 -2.52 -20.41
C VAL A 299 4.66 -1.41 -20.20
N GLY A 300 4.97 -0.18 -20.60
CA GLY A 300 4.04 0.94 -20.55
C GLY A 300 2.79 0.73 -21.42
N GLU A 301 2.93 0.20 -22.63
CA GLU A 301 1.81 -0.18 -23.50
C GLU A 301 0.94 -1.26 -22.84
N ALA A 302 1.55 -2.30 -22.24
CA ALA A 302 0.80 -3.30 -21.51
C ALA A 302 0.03 -2.69 -20.33
N PHE A 303 0.63 -1.73 -19.62
CA PHE A 303 0.02 -1.03 -18.49
C PHE A 303 -1.12 -0.10 -18.93
N GLU A 304 -0.98 0.59 -20.06
CA GLU A 304 -2.01 1.46 -20.63
C GLU A 304 -3.27 0.68 -21.01
N THR A 305 -3.10 -0.54 -21.54
CA THR A 305 -4.21 -1.41 -21.94
C THR A 305 -4.94 -2.08 -20.78
N ASP A 306 -4.36 -2.04 -19.58
CA ASP A 306 -4.94 -2.62 -18.37
C ASP A 306 -5.40 -1.50 -17.42
N HIS A 307 -6.13 -1.85 -16.37
CA HIS A 307 -6.96 -0.87 -15.66
C HIS A 307 -6.35 -0.41 -14.31
N ALA A 308 -5.05 -0.57 -14.12
CA ALA A 308 -4.36 -0.19 -12.88
C ALA A 308 -4.09 1.33 -12.82
N SER A 309 -4.14 1.91 -11.62
CA SER A 309 -3.64 3.27 -11.37
C SER A 309 -2.12 3.31 -11.17
N ASP A 310 -1.57 2.22 -10.64
CA ASP A 310 -0.15 2.09 -10.26
C ASP A 310 0.41 0.71 -10.59
N ASP A 311 1.73 0.59 -10.80
CA ASP A 311 2.38 -0.70 -11.01
C ASP A 311 2.37 -1.59 -9.77
N TYR A 312 2.30 -0.99 -8.57
CA TYR A 312 2.19 -1.76 -7.33
C TYR A 312 0.89 -2.56 -7.21
N ALA A 313 -0.15 -2.17 -7.96
CA ALA A 313 -1.40 -2.92 -8.05
C ALA A 313 -1.21 -4.37 -8.56
N TYR A 314 -0.09 -4.67 -9.24
CA TYR A 314 0.23 -6.01 -9.71
C TYR A 314 0.92 -6.89 -8.67
N ALA A 315 1.22 -6.37 -7.47
CA ALA A 315 1.74 -7.18 -6.37
C ALA A 315 0.67 -8.14 -5.84
N THR A 316 -0.49 -7.60 -5.43
CA THR A 316 -1.66 -8.38 -5.00
C THR A 316 -2.96 -7.62 -5.31
N GLU A 317 -4.10 -8.31 -5.31
CA GLU A 317 -5.41 -7.64 -5.40
C GLU A 317 -5.66 -6.63 -4.25
N ARG A 318 -5.00 -6.81 -3.10
CA ARG A 318 -5.11 -5.88 -1.96
C ARG A 318 -4.35 -4.59 -2.24
N GLU A 319 -3.16 -4.70 -2.84
CA GLU A 319 -2.38 -3.53 -3.26
C GLU A 319 -3.09 -2.74 -4.36
N ASP A 320 -3.80 -3.42 -5.26
CA ASP A 320 -4.65 -2.76 -6.25
C ASP A 320 -5.75 -1.92 -5.59
N ALA A 321 -6.47 -2.48 -4.61
CA ALA A 321 -7.48 -1.72 -3.86
C ALA A 321 -6.87 -0.55 -3.08
N ALA A 322 -5.74 -0.77 -2.39
CA ALA A 322 -5.05 0.26 -1.62
C ALA A 322 -4.53 1.40 -2.50
N MET A 323 -3.96 1.09 -3.66
CA MET A 323 -3.48 2.09 -4.61
C MET A 323 -4.60 2.94 -5.19
N LEU A 324 -5.73 2.34 -5.55
CA LEU A 324 -6.90 3.05 -6.05
C LEU A 324 -7.45 4.04 -5.00
N PHE A 325 -7.56 3.60 -3.75
CA PHE A 325 -8.05 4.44 -2.66
C PHE A 325 -7.07 5.55 -2.30
N GLU A 326 -5.79 5.22 -2.13
CA GLU A 326 -4.72 6.17 -1.80
C GLU A 326 -4.67 7.31 -2.83
N GLU A 327 -4.64 6.99 -4.12
CA GLU A 327 -4.59 7.98 -5.19
C GLU A 327 -5.83 8.87 -5.24
N ALA A 328 -7.03 8.28 -5.11
CA ALA A 328 -8.28 9.02 -5.08
C ALA A 328 -8.27 10.02 -3.92
N MET A 329 -7.92 9.55 -2.71
CA MET A 329 -8.03 10.33 -1.50
C MET A 329 -6.90 11.36 -1.33
N MET A 330 -5.70 11.09 -1.85
CA MET A 330 -4.65 12.10 -1.96
C MET A 330 -5.06 13.27 -2.86
N ARG A 331 -5.81 13.00 -3.93
CA ARG A 331 -6.41 14.06 -4.74
C ARG A 331 -7.56 14.75 -4.03
N TYR A 332 -8.49 14.01 -3.42
CA TYR A 332 -9.68 14.55 -2.76
C TYR A 332 -9.34 15.47 -1.58
N PHE A 333 -8.56 14.97 -0.61
CA PHE A 333 -8.29 15.70 0.63
C PHE A 333 -7.18 16.74 0.48
N PHE A 334 -6.18 16.46 -0.35
CA PHE A 334 -4.96 17.26 -0.42
C PHE A 334 -4.72 17.92 -1.77
N GLY A 335 -5.50 17.61 -2.80
CA GLY A 335 -5.37 18.21 -4.13
C GLY A 335 -4.12 17.75 -4.89
N TYR A 336 -3.44 16.69 -4.45
CA TYR A 336 -2.26 16.18 -5.15
C TYR A 336 -2.68 15.47 -6.43
N GLU A 337 -1.96 15.78 -7.51
CA GLU A 337 -1.96 15.03 -8.77
C GLU A 337 -0.89 13.95 -8.68
N ARG A 338 -0.99 12.93 -9.53
CA ARG A 338 -0.01 11.85 -9.54
C ARG A 338 0.54 11.61 -10.94
N ASP A 339 1.87 11.61 -11.06
CA ASP A 339 2.53 11.10 -12.27
C ASP A 339 3.02 9.69 -12.01
N ILE A 340 2.93 8.84 -13.03
CA ILE A 340 3.57 7.53 -13.13
C ILE A 340 4.20 7.38 -14.51
N ALA A 341 5.40 6.81 -14.58
CA ALA A 341 6.12 6.62 -15.83
C ALA A 341 6.98 5.35 -15.85
N PHE A 342 7.04 4.70 -17.01
CA PHE A 342 8.05 3.71 -17.34
C PHE A 342 9.22 4.43 -18.04
N THR A 343 10.42 4.21 -17.51
CA THR A 343 11.66 4.87 -17.94
C THR A 343 12.73 3.85 -18.31
N ASN A 344 13.79 4.27 -18.99
CA ASN A 344 14.96 3.40 -19.21
C ASN A 344 15.54 2.88 -17.87
N ALA A 345 16.18 1.72 -17.90
CA ALA A 345 17.03 1.30 -16.80
C ALA A 345 18.14 2.32 -16.55
N SER A 346 18.25 2.78 -15.30
CA SER A 346 19.34 3.61 -14.81
C SER A 346 19.54 3.31 -13.34
N ASN A 347 20.81 3.22 -12.92
CA ASN A 347 21.22 3.10 -11.52
C ASN A 347 21.81 4.41 -11.00
N SER A 348 21.56 5.52 -11.71
CA SER A 348 22.04 6.84 -11.33
C SER A 348 21.26 7.39 -10.14
N VAL A 349 21.95 8.15 -9.29
CA VAL A 349 21.30 8.91 -8.23
C VAL A 349 20.67 10.22 -8.72
N TYR A 350 20.70 10.51 -10.03
CA TYR A 350 20.21 11.77 -10.60
C TYR A 350 18.95 11.57 -11.45
N CYS A 351 17.93 12.41 -11.25
CA CYS A 351 16.69 12.33 -12.03
C CYS A 351 16.86 12.67 -13.53
N SER A 352 18.02 13.17 -13.94
CA SER A 352 18.32 13.50 -15.34
C SER A 352 18.51 12.26 -16.19
N ASP A 353 18.81 11.13 -15.56
CA ASP A 353 19.24 9.91 -16.24
C ASP A 353 18.08 8.91 -16.42
N TYR A 354 16.89 9.31 -15.99
CA TYR A 354 15.63 8.59 -16.16
C TYR A 354 14.82 9.31 -17.23
N ILE A 355 14.73 8.67 -18.40
CA ILE A 355 14.08 9.18 -19.60
C ILE A 355 12.72 8.51 -19.72
N ILE A 356 11.66 9.31 -19.77
CA ILE A 356 10.27 8.85 -19.87
C ILE A 356 10.05 8.21 -21.25
N LYS A 357 9.59 6.96 -21.24
CA LYS A 357 9.28 6.17 -22.44
C LYS A 357 7.80 5.86 -22.57
N TRP A 358 7.12 5.80 -21.43
CA TRP A 358 5.67 5.88 -21.31
C TRP A 358 5.37 6.62 -20.00
N GLY A 359 4.27 7.38 -19.93
CA GLY A 359 3.86 7.97 -18.67
C GLY A 359 2.51 8.65 -18.73
N ALA A 360 1.85 8.72 -17.58
CA ALA A 360 0.57 9.39 -17.41
C ALA A 360 0.58 10.27 -16.14
N ARG A 361 -0.05 11.44 -16.25
CA ARG A 361 -0.52 12.24 -15.11
C ARG A 361 -1.98 11.89 -14.86
N ASN A 362 -2.34 11.74 -13.59
CA ASN A 362 -3.68 11.44 -13.12
C ASN A 362 -4.27 10.19 -13.83
N ARG A 363 -3.54 9.07 -13.81
CA ARG A 363 -3.97 7.80 -14.42
C ARG A 363 -5.37 7.37 -13.96
N LEU A 364 -5.74 7.69 -12.71
CA LEU A 364 -7.08 7.53 -12.15
C LEU A 364 -8.20 8.20 -12.97
N GLY A 365 -7.90 9.19 -13.79
CA GLY A 365 -8.84 9.85 -14.69
C GLY A 365 -9.26 9.03 -15.92
N ASP A 366 -8.61 7.89 -16.18
CA ASP A 366 -9.07 6.90 -17.16
C ASP A 366 -10.41 6.29 -16.73
N GLN A 367 -11.33 6.09 -17.66
CA GLN A 367 -12.70 5.70 -17.34
C GLN A 367 -12.78 4.41 -16.52
N ASP A 368 -11.98 3.40 -16.87
CA ASP A 368 -12.06 2.10 -16.23
C ASP A 368 -11.32 2.10 -14.88
N VAL A 369 -10.17 2.79 -14.81
CA VAL A 369 -9.46 3.00 -13.53
C VAL A 369 -10.35 3.77 -12.55
N LYS A 370 -11.04 4.81 -13.03
CA LYS A 370 -11.90 5.69 -12.23
C LYS A 370 -13.08 4.94 -11.62
N ALA A 371 -13.74 4.09 -12.40
CA ALA A 371 -14.87 3.30 -11.92
C ALA A 371 -14.46 2.34 -10.79
N ARG A 372 -13.26 1.74 -10.90
CA ARG A 372 -12.68 0.87 -9.87
C ARG A 372 -12.33 1.65 -8.60
N ALA A 373 -11.74 2.83 -8.74
CA ALA A 373 -11.43 3.70 -7.61
C ALA A 373 -12.70 4.18 -6.88
N GLN A 374 -13.75 4.53 -7.62
CA GLN A 374 -15.04 4.92 -7.03
C GLN A 374 -15.67 3.77 -6.24
N PHE A 375 -15.67 2.54 -6.79
CA PHE A 375 -16.17 1.36 -6.08
C PHE A 375 -15.52 1.18 -4.70
N ILE A 376 -14.19 1.26 -4.63
CA ILE A 376 -13.46 1.11 -3.36
C ILE A 376 -13.73 2.30 -2.43
N ALA A 377 -13.68 3.53 -2.95
CA ALA A 377 -13.83 4.73 -2.13
C ALA A 377 -15.22 4.86 -1.50
N ASP A 378 -16.29 4.56 -2.26
CA ASP A 378 -17.67 4.58 -1.76
C ASP A 378 -17.91 3.53 -0.66
N ALA A 379 -17.22 2.38 -0.76
CA ALA A 379 -17.32 1.31 0.24
C ALA A 379 -16.57 1.65 1.54
N ILE A 380 -15.41 2.31 1.45
CA ILE A 380 -14.55 2.64 2.59
C ILE A 380 -14.98 3.93 3.30
N LEU A 381 -15.49 4.93 2.57
CA LEU A 381 -15.95 6.22 3.09
C LEU A 381 -17.43 6.47 2.78
N PRO A 382 -18.35 5.63 3.27
CA PRO A 382 -19.79 5.75 2.97
C PRO A 382 -20.44 7.02 3.56
N ASN A 383 -19.71 7.75 4.42
CA ASN A 383 -20.15 9.00 5.02
C ASN A 383 -19.85 10.24 4.15
N ILE A 384 -19.15 10.08 3.03
CA ILE A 384 -18.86 11.14 2.07
C ILE A 384 -19.53 10.82 0.74
N ASN A 385 -20.21 11.79 0.14
CA ASN A 385 -20.64 11.66 -1.26
C ASN A 385 -19.46 12.02 -2.18
N LEU A 386 -18.92 11.03 -2.89
CA LEU A 386 -17.81 11.18 -3.83
C LEU A 386 -18.27 11.24 -5.30
N ASP A 387 -19.58 11.22 -5.57
CA ASP A 387 -20.13 11.17 -6.94
C ASP A 387 -19.61 12.33 -7.80
N LEU A 388 -19.74 13.56 -7.28
CA LEU A 388 -19.25 14.75 -7.99
C LEU A 388 -17.73 14.76 -8.15
N PHE A 389 -17.01 14.25 -7.15
CA PHE A 389 -15.56 14.16 -7.22
C PHE A 389 -15.10 13.24 -8.36
N PHE A 390 -15.69 12.05 -8.50
CA PHE A 390 -15.36 11.13 -9.59
C PHE A 390 -15.96 11.57 -10.92
N GLN A 391 -17.13 12.21 -10.93
CA GLN A 391 -17.72 12.79 -12.13
C GLN A 391 -16.81 13.85 -12.75
N ASP A 392 -16.31 14.77 -11.92
CA ASP A 392 -15.50 15.92 -12.35
C ASP A 392 -13.99 15.65 -12.28
N TYR A 393 -13.58 14.42 -11.98
CA TYR A 393 -12.17 14.06 -11.91
C TYR A 393 -11.50 14.31 -13.27
N VAL A 394 -10.35 14.97 -13.22
CA VAL A 394 -9.56 15.36 -14.40
C VAL A 394 -9.19 14.14 -15.23
N ILE A 395 -9.27 14.26 -16.56
CA ILE A 395 -8.87 13.16 -17.45
C ILE A 395 -7.38 12.85 -17.31
N ALA A 396 -7.00 11.60 -17.56
CA ALA A 396 -5.61 11.21 -17.60
C ALA A 396 -4.88 11.92 -18.77
N GLU A 397 -3.67 12.41 -18.52
CA GLU A 397 -2.85 13.11 -19.51
C GLU A 397 -1.55 12.37 -19.76
N SER A 398 -1.16 12.16 -21.03
CA SER A 398 0.13 11.57 -21.35
C SER A 398 1.29 12.50 -20.96
N LEU A 399 2.31 11.95 -20.32
CA LEU A 399 3.53 12.68 -20.01
C LEU A 399 4.40 12.86 -21.27
N PRO A 400 5.21 13.93 -21.36
CA PRO A 400 6.11 14.14 -22.49
C PRO A 400 7.16 13.03 -22.62
N LEU A 401 7.12 12.31 -23.74
CA LEU A 401 8.09 11.25 -24.04
C LEU A 401 9.49 11.80 -24.32
N ASN A 402 10.50 11.01 -24.02
CA ASN A 402 11.92 11.34 -24.14
C ASN A 402 12.37 12.57 -23.33
N MET A 403 11.53 13.00 -22.38
CA MET A 403 11.89 13.97 -21.36
C MET A 403 12.56 13.27 -20.17
N THR A 404 13.50 13.95 -19.52
CA THR A 404 14.06 13.45 -18.26
C THR A 404 13.09 13.68 -17.12
N TRP A 405 13.15 12.85 -16.08
CA TRP A 405 12.32 13.04 -14.89
C TRP A 405 12.57 14.40 -14.19
N CYS A 406 13.82 14.88 -14.21
CA CYS A 406 14.12 16.26 -13.78
C CYS A 406 13.44 17.33 -14.65
N GLY A 407 13.34 17.09 -15.97
CA GLY A 407 12.69 18.00 -16.90
C GLY A 407 11.20 18.16 -16.59
N LEU A 408 10.52 17.04 -16.30
CA LEU A 408 9.11 17.01 -15.92
C LEU A 408 8.86 17.82 -14.64
N THR A 409 9.64 17.55 -13.59
CA THR A 409 9.54 18.29 -12.31
C THR A 409 9.85 19.79 -12.44
N SER A 410 10.68 20.18 -13.40
CA SER A 410 11.02 21.59 -13.66
C SER A 410 9.97 22.32 -14.48
N GLN A 411 9.32 21.65 -15.46
CA GLN A 411 8.19 22.22 -16.19
C GLN A 411 7.02 22.53 -15.27
N ASN A 412 6.75 21.62 -14.34
CA ASN A 412 5.74 21.80 -13.30
C ASN A 412 5.95 23.10 -12.50
N LYS A 413 7.21 23.55 -12.28
CA LYS A 413 7.54 24.80 -11.57
C LYS A 413 7.48 26.06 -12.45
N ASN A 414 7.61 25.94 -13.77
CA ASN A 414 7.91 27.05 -14.68
C ASN A 414 6.68 27.72 -15.32
N ASN A 415 5.53 27.73 -14.64
CA ASN A 415 4.51 28.78 -14.84
C ASN A 415 4.99 30.17 -14.33
N SER A 416 6.26 30.32 -13.99
CA SER A 416 6.97 31.59 -13.87
C SER A 416 8.33 31.47 -14.55
N SER A 417 8.55 32.28 -15.58
CA SER A 417 9.69 32.25 -16.47
C SER A 417 11.02 32.57 -15.77
N THR A 418 11.94 31.61 -15.67
CA THR A 418 13.39 31.82 -15.88
C THR A 418 14.15 30.48 -15.91
N GLN A 419 14.86 30.23 -17.02
CA GLN A 419 15.81 29.12 -17.12
C GLN A 419 17.07 29.45 -16.32
N GLN A 420 17.17 28.95 -15.09
CA GLN A 420 18.44 28.81 -14.39
C GLN A 420 19.04 27.43 -14.67
N LYS A 421 20.35 27.38 -14.94
CA LYS A 421 21.14 26.14 -14.97
C LYS A 421 20.98 25.44 -13.62
N THR A 422 20.20 24.38 -13.60
CA THR A 422 19.94 23.59 -12.40
C THR A 422 21.16 22.71 -12.11
N SER A 423 21.62 22.72 -10.85
CA SER A 423 22.54 21.71 -10.34
C SER A 423 21.96 20.30 -10.53
N PRO A 424 22.79 19.25 -10.57
CA PRO A 424 22.30 17.88 -10.69
C PRO A 424 21.34 17.54 -9.55
N THR A 425 20.05 17.41 -9.85
CA THR A 425 19.02 17.08 -8.85
C THR A 425 19.06 15.58 -8.61
N LYS A 426 19.30 15.17 -7.35
CA LYS A 426 19.21 13.76 -6.98
C LYS A 426 17.77 13.28 -7.11
N ILE A 427 17.60 12.05 -7.56
CA ILE A 427 16.30 11.38 -7.51
C ILE A 427 15.89 11.21 -6.05
N ASP A 428 14.63 11.52 -5.73
CA ASP A 428 14.07 11.16 -4.44
C ASP A 428 13.93 9.63 -4.41
N PRO A 429 14.48 8.93 -3.41
CA PRO A 429 14.33 7.48 -3.30
C PRO A 429 12.87 7.03 -3.34
N SER A 430 11.95 7.85 -2.83
CA SER A 430 10.52 7.54 -2.82
C SER A 430 9.86 7.54 -4.21
N TRP A 431 10.58 7.98 -5.25
CA TRP A 431 10.06 7.98 -6.61
C TRP A 431 10.30 6.65 -7.32
N GLN A 432 11.31 5.87 -6.92
CA GLN A 432 11.71 4.63 -7.62
C GLN A 432 11.33 3.38 -6.87
N LEU A 433 11.44 3.49 -5.56
CA LEU A 433 11.02 2.50 -4.60
C LEU A 433 9.92 3.23 -3.85
N ARG A 434 8.76 2.62 -3.64
CA ARG A 434 7.92 3.00 -2.50
C ARG A 434 8.55 2.27 -1.33
N PRO A 435 9.51 2.84 -0.56
CA PRO A 435 10.34 2.10 0.41
C PRO A 435 9.56 1.68 1.67
N TYR A 436 8.24 1.61 1.55
CA TYR A 436 7.30 1.77 2.65
C TYR A 436 6.00 0.98 2.48
N LEU A 437 5.86 0.19 1.41
CA LEU A 437 4.75 -0.76 1.24
C LEU A 437 5.16 -2.23 1.33
#